data_AF-A0A397W3V9-F1
#
_entry.id   AF-A0A397W3V9-F1
#
_cell.length_a   1.000
_cell.length_b   1.000
_cell.length_c   1.000
_cell.angle_alpha   90.00
_cell.angle_beta   90.00
_cell.angle_gamma   90.00
#
_symmetry.space_group_name_H-M   'P 1'
#
loop_
_entity.id
_entity.type
_entity.pdbx_description
1 polymer ?
#
loop_
_entity_poly.entity_id
_entity_poly.type
_entity_poly.pdbx_seq_one_letter_code
_entity_poly.pdbx_strand_id
1 'polypeptide(L)'
;VVLAIATIELPTGQWTDLMKTLLGTSTTDNSQLKIVTLTAIGFVCESIDSDILAAQSGAILTVVVSGARKEEPNQKIRKAVIDALYNSLEFIRENFDREV
;
A
#
# COMPACT_ATOMS: atom_id res chain seq x y z
N VAL A 1 10.54 9.75 7.82
CA VAL A 1 10.34 9.37 9.24
C VAL A 1 9.53 8.10 9.37
N VAL A 2 8.26 8.04 8.91
CA VAL A 2 7.41 6.83 9.00
C VAL A 2 8.10 5.58 8.45
N LEU A 3 8.65 5.66 7.23
CA LEU A 3 9.35 4.53 6.62
C LEU A 3 10.52 4.01 7.48
N ALA A 4 11.36 4.91 8.00
CA ALA A 4 12.54 4.54 8.79
C ALA A 4 12.16 3.82 10.09
N ILE A 5 11.03 4.20 10.71
CA ILE A 5 10.50 3.51 11.88
C ILE A 5 9.92 2.15 11.45
N ALA A 6 9.14 2.12 10.37
CA ALA A 6 8.52 0.92 9.83
C ALA A 6 9.55 -0.17 9.48
N THR A 7 10.70 0.20 8.89
CA THR A 7 11.78 -0.72 8.55
C THR A 7 12.43 -1.40 9.77
N ILE A 8 12.26 -0.85 10.97
CA ILE A 8 12.78 -1.42 12.22
C ILE A 8 11.67 -2.17 12.97
N GLU A 9 10.48 -1.57 13.06
CA GLU A 9 9.41 -2.06 13.92
C GLU A 9 8.53 -3.13 13.28
N LEU A 10 8.36 -3.15 11.95
CA LEU A 10 7.58 -4.20 11.29
C LEU A 10 8.28 -5.57 11.31
N PRO A 11 9.59 -5.70 11.00
CA PRO A 11 10.29 -6.98 11.12
C PRO A 11 10.33 -7.54 12.54
N THR A 12 10.23 -6.67 13.56
CA THR A 12 10.21 -7.06 14.97
C THR A 12 8.81 -7.22 15.54
N GLY A 13 7.77 -7.02 14.72
CA GLY A 13 6.36 -7.18 15.14
C GLY A 13 5.87 -6.11 16.12
N GLN A 14 6.53 -4.95 16.23
CA GLN A 14 6.16 -3.89 17.17
C GLN A 14 5.12 -2.91 16.62
N TRP A 15 5.06 -2.71 15.29
CA TRP A 15 4.14 -1.76 14.67
C TRP A 15 3.14 -2.42 13.70
N THR A 16 2.51 -3.50 14.14
CA THR A 16 1.60 -4.32 13.32
C THR A 16 0.40 -3.55 12.78
N ASP A 17 -0.02 -2.48 13.45
CA ASP A 17 -1.18 -1.65 13.07
C ASP A 17 -0.89 -0.62 11.97
N LEU A 18 0.37 -0.42 11.58
CA LEU A 18 0.77 0.59 10.59
C LEU A 18 -0.01 0.42 9.27
N MET A 19 0.06 -0.78 8.69
CA MET A 19 -0.56 -1.03 7.39
C MET A 19 -2.08 -0.93 7.45
N LYS A 20 -2.71 -1.44 8.52
CA LYS A 20 -4.15 -1.24 8.75
C LYS A 20 -4.53 0.24 8.78
N THR A 21 -3.72 1.07 9.44
CA THR A 21 -3.94 2.52 9.55
C THR A 21 -3.78 3.22 8.19
N LEU A 22 -2.73 2.88 7.45
CA LEU A 22 -2.49 3.44 6.11
C LEU A 22 -3.61 3.05 5.14
N LEU A 23 -4.00 1.78 5.13
CA LEU A 23 -5.07 1.27 4.27
C LEU A 23 -6.42 1.92 4.62
N GLY A 24 -6.75 2.06 5.90
CA GLY A 24 -7.97 2.77 6.32
C GLY A 24 -7.94 4.26 5.96
N THR A 25 -6.78 4.92 6.05
CA THR A 25 -6.65 6.35 5.70
C THR A 25 -6.73 6.58 4.19
N SER A 26 -6.36 5.59 3.38
CA SER A 26 -6.37 5.68 1.91
C SER A 26 -7.79 5.88 1.32
N THR A 27 -8.85 5.56 2.06
CA THR A 27 -10.24 5.72 1.62
C THR A 27 -10.82 7.11 1.93
N THR A 28 -10.00 8.04 2.42
CA THR A 28 -10.43 9.41 2.70
C THR A 28 -10.85 10.18 1.43
N ASP A 29 -11.79 11.10 1.56
CA ASP A 29 -12.17 12.04 0.49
C ASP A 29 -11.15 13.17 0.31
N ASN A 30 -10.25 13.37 1.27
CA ASN A 30 -9.20 14.38 1.17
C ASN A 30 -8.11 13.91 0.18
N SER A 31 -8.09 14.53 -1.00
CA SER A 31 -7.14 14.20 -2.07
C SER A 31 -5.67 14.24 -1.62
N GLN A 32 -5.27 15.25 -0.85
CA GLN A 32 -3.88 15.39 -0.42
C GLN A 32 -3.49 14.30 0.58
N LEU A 33 -4.35 14.02 1.55
CA LEU A 33 -4.13 12.96 2.52
C LEU A 33 -4.07 11.58 1.83
N LYS A 34 -4.98 11.33 0.88
CA LYS A 34 -5.00 10.11 0.06
C LYS A 34 -3.69 9.94 -0.71
N ILE A 35 -3.20 10.98 -1.39
CA ILE A 35 -1.90 10.95 -2.11
C ILE A 35 -0.76 10.60 -1.16
N VAL A 36 -0.61 11.33 -0.06
CA VAL A 36 0.50 11.12 0.89
C VAL A 36 0.44 9.71 1.49
N THR A 37 -0.75 9.22 1.79
CA THR A 37 -0.95 7.87 2.34
C THR A 37 -0.59 6.78 1.34
N LEU A 38 -1.04 6.91 0.08
CA LEU A 38 -0.73 5.95 -0.98
C LEU A 38 0.77 5.93 -1.30
N THR A 39 1.42 7.09 -1.33
CA THR A 39 2.87 7.18 -1.49
C THR A 39 3.60 6.50 -0.32
N ALA A 40 3.12 6.68 0.92
CA ALA A 40 3.71 6.00 2.08
C ALA A 40 3.55 4.48 2.00
N ILE A 41 2.39 3.98 1.54
CA ILE A 41 2.17 2.55 1.25
C ILE A 41 3.19 2.07 0.21
N GLY A 42 3.35 2.79 -0.90
CA GLY A 42 4.31 2.41 -1.96
C GLY A 42 5.76 2.32 -1.45
N PHE A 43 6.19 3.25 -0.59
CA PHE A 43 7.52 3.18 0.04
C PHE A 43 7.68 2.01 0.99
N VAL A 44 6.62 1.69 1.76
CA VAL A 44 6.63 0.51 2.63
C VAL A 44 6.75 -0.77 1.79
N CYS A 45 5.98 -0.89 0.71
CA CYS A 45 6.05 -2.03 -0.20
C CYS A 45 7.43 -2.19 -0.86
N GLU A 46 8.14 -1.09 -1.11
CA GLU A 46 9.48 -1.11 -1.71
C GLU A 46 10.58 -1.49 -0.72
N SER A 47 10.45 -1.09 0.55
CA SER A 47 11.58 -1.15 1.51
C SER A 47 11.49 -2.28 2.53
N ILE A 48 10.33 -2.92 2.66
CA ILE A 48 10.10 -3.96 3.67
C ILE A 48 9.95 -5.31 2.98
N ASP A 49 10.56 -6.34 3.58
CA ASP A 49 10.52 -7.71 3.08
C ASP A 49 9.08 -8.15 2.80
N SER A 50 8.88 -8.71 1.61
CA SER A 50 7.62 -9.26 1.13
C SER A 50 6.98 -10.22 2.10
N ASP A 51 7.77 -11.05 2.80
CA ASP A 51 7.26 -12.07 3.71
C ASP A 51 6.53 -11.45 4.91
N ILE A 52 6.97 -10.26 5.34
CA ILE A 52 6.34 -9.49 6.43
C ILE A 52 5.01 -8.90 5.96
N LEU A 53 4.94 -8.45 4.70
CA LEU A 53 3.77 -7.81 4.12
C LEU A 53 2.76 -8.81 3.52
N ALA A 54 3.16 -10.06 3.30
CA ALA A 54 2.37 -11.10 2.63
C ALA A 54 0.99 -11.30 3.28
N ALA A 55 0.92 -11.23 4.61
CA ALA A 55 -0.33 -11.35 5.37
C ALA A 55 -1.35 -10.23 5.05
N GLN A 56 -0.88 -9.07 4.59
CA GLN A 56 -1.71 -7.92 4.22
C GLN A 56 -1.81 -7.70 2.70
N SER A 57 -1.19 -8.56 1.90
CA SER A 57 -1.09 -8.45 0.44
C SER A 57 -2.45 -8.22 -0.25
N GLY A 58 -3.49 -8.97 0.13
CA GLY A 58 -4.84 -8.80 -0.44
C GLY A 58 -5.49 -7.46 -0.10
N ALA A 59 -5.26 -6.95 1.12
CA ALA A 59 -5.79 -5.65 1.52
C ALA A 59 -5.05 -4.49 0.83
N ILE A 60 -3.73 -4.62 0.68
CA ILE A 60 -2.90 -3.69 -0.10
C ILE A 60 -3.38 -3.66 -1.54
N LEU A 61 -3.53 -4.82 -2.18
CA LEU A 61 -4.01 -4.93 -3.56
C LEU A 61 -5.39 -4.29 -3.74
N THR A 62 -6.33 -4.56 -2.82
CA THR A 62 -7.68 -4.00 -2.87
C THR A 62 -7.65 -2.47 -2.86
N VAL A 63 -6.87 -1.86 -1.96
CA VAL A 63 -6.75 -0.40 -1.85
C VAL A 63 -6.12 0.19 -3.10
N VAL A 64 -5.01 -0.39 -3.54
CA VAL A 64 -4.26 0.11 -4.70
C VAL A 64 -5.11 0.00 -5.96
N VAL A 65 -5.73 -1.16 -6.24
CA VAL A 65 -6.62 -1.33 -7.41
C VAL A 65 -7.85 -0.43 -7.34
N SER A 66 -8.42 -0.23 -6.15
CA SER A 66 -9.55 0.69 -5.96
C SER A 66 -9.18 2.14 -6.28
N GLY A 67 -7.95 2.56 -5.96
CA GLY A 67 -7.43 3.88 -6.33
C GLY A 67 -7.04 4.00 -7.81
N ALA A 68 -6.84 2.89 -8.53
CA ALA A 68 -6.43 2.87 -9.94
C ALA A 68 -7.62 2.99 -10.91
N ARG A 69 -8.84 3.04 -10.38
CA ARG A 69 -10.09 3.08 -11.13
C ARG A 69 -10.13 4.27 -12.09
N LYS A 70 -10.73 4.06 -13.26
CA LYS A 70 -10.84 5.06 -14.34
C LYS A 70 -11.62 6.30 -13.88
N GLU A 71 -12.47 6.12 -12.88
CA GLU A 71 -13.31 7.14 -12.28
C GLU A 71 -12.54 8.10 -11.37
N GLU A 72 -11.28 7.82 -10.98
CA GLU A 72 -10.46 8.74 -10.16
C GLU A 72 -9.97 9.92 -11.02
N PRO A 73 -10.52 11.14 -10.85
CA PRO A 73 -10.19 12.28 -11.70
C PRO A 73 -8.79 12.83 -11.42
N ASN A 74 -8.25 12.57 -10.22
CA ASN A 74 -6.98 13.16 -9.80
C ASN A 74 -5.79 12.35 -10.33
N GLN A 75 -5.12 12.91 -11.34
CA GLN A 75 -3.91 12.36 -11.94
C GLN A 75 -2.80 12.05 -10.92
N LYS A 76 -2.68 12.83 -9.84
CA LYS A 76 -1.66 12.61 -8.81
C LYS A 76 -1.98 11.40 -7.94
N ILE A 77 -3.26 11.18 -7.62
CA ILE A 77 -3.71 9.97 -6.92
C ILE A 77 -3.40 8.76 -7.80
N ARG A 78 -3.84 8.79 -9.07
CA ARG A 78 -3.56 7.72 -10.02
C ARG A 78 -2.07 7.39 -10.12
N LYS A 79 -1.19 8.40 -10.21
CA LYS A 79 0.26 8.16 -10.23
C LYS A 79 0.74 7.46 -8.96
N ALA A 80 0.38 7.97 -7.78
CA ALA A 80 0.78 7.37 -6.51
C ALA A 80 0.30 5.92 -6.37
N VAL A 81 -0.90 5.63 -6.87
CA VAL A 81 -1.44 4.27 -6.93
C VAL A 81 -0.62 3.36 -7.84
N ILE A 82 -0.31 3.80 -9.05
CA ILE A 82 0.47 2.98 -10.00
C ILE A 82 1.88 2.72 -9.46
N ASP A 83 2.50 3.71 -8.84
CA ASP A 83 3.81 3.55 -8.17
C ASP A 83 3.71 2.52 -7.04
N ALA A 84 2.67 2.59 -6.19
CA ALA A 84 2.44 1.62 -5.12
C ALA A 84 2.10 0.20 -5.65
N LEU A 85 1.38 0.10 -6.76
CA LEU A 85 1.10 -1.17 -7.42
C LEU A 85 2.39 -1.81 -7.90
N TYR A 86 3.23 -1.06 -8.60
CA TYR A 86 4.52 -1.53 -9.10
C TYR A 86 5.39 -2.10 -7.97
N ASN A 87 5.50 -1.37 -6.85
CA ASN A 87 6.28 -1.79 -5.69
C ASN A 87 5.69 -2.98 -4.93
N SER A 88 4.40 -3.30 -5.13
CA SER A 88 3.77 -4.44 -4.45
C SER A 88 3.75 -5.73 -5.27
N LEU A 89 4.06 -5.68 -6.58
CA LEU A 89 4.00 -6.80 -7.51
C LEU A 89 4.77 -8.05 -7.06
N GLU A 90 5.86 -7.87 -6.30
CA GLU A 90 6.71 -8.95 -5.80
C GLU A 90 5.93 -9.95 -4.93
N PHE A 91 5.00 -9.46 -4.09
CA PHE A 91 4.33 -10.28 -3.08
C PHE A 91 2.81 -10.38 -3.26
N ILE A 92 2.23 -9.63 -4.20
CA ILE A 92 0.81 -9.78 -4.56
C ILE A 92 0.59 -10.84 -5.65
N ARG A 93 1.65 -11.45 -6.20
CA ARG A 93 1.55 -12.48 -7.25
C ARG A 93 0.58 -13.60 -6.88
N GLU A 94 0.67 -14.09 -5.63
CA GLU A 94 -0.25 -15.13 -5.14
C GLU A 94 -1.72 -14.69 -5.13
N ASN A 95 -2.01 -13.39 -5.03
CA ASN A 95 -3.39 -12.90 -5.07
C ASN A 95 -3.98 -13.04 -6.48
N PHE A 96 -3.16 -12.89 -7.54
CA PHE A 96 -3.60 -13.11 -8.91
C PHE A 96 -3.80 -14.59 -9.24
N ASP A 97 -3.00 -15.48 -8.64
CA ASP A 97 -3.14 -16.93 -8.82
C ASP A 97 -4.38 -17.49 -8.07
N ARG A 98 -4.87 -16.79 -7.04
CA ARG A 98 -6.06 -17.18 -6.24
C ARG A 98 -7.40 -16.77 -6.87
N GLU A 99 -7.42 -15.88 -7.85
CA GLU A 99 -8.65 -15.42 -8.54
C GLU A 99 -8.96 -16.20 -9.84
N VAL A 100 -8.31 -17.35 -10.07
CA VAL A 100 -8.57 -18.25 -11.21
C VAL A 100 -9.31 -19.51 -10.80
#